data_AF-U6RAL8-F1
#
_entry.id   AF-U6RAL8-F1
#
_cell.length_a   1.000
_cell.length_b   1.000
_cell.length_c   1.000
_cell.angle_alpha   90.00
_cell.angle_beta   90.00
_cell.angle_gamma   90.00
#
_symmetry.space_group_name_H-M   'P 1'
#
loop_
_entity.id
_entity.type
_entity.pdbx_description
1 polymer ?
#
loop_
_entity_poly.entity_id
_entity_poly.type
_entity_poly.pdbx_seq_one_letter_code
_entity_poly.pdbx_strand_id
1 'polypeptide(L)'
;MKKILLYTFIAAASTLTTSCNDYLDCEPITSVSTNVYLYSETDLAAYAAKFYNDSENENNGEYGNILPSHGSATYNLGLFQKDNGTDNQTADSPSKLFVKGQYHVGDDDLWHKYFRKIRATNYFIQTVTERYENGEISGNDANIRHYIGEVYFFRAYIYLTALQNLGDFPILTDLSFASKV
;
A
#
# COMPACT_ATOMS: atom_id res chain seq x y z
N MET A 1 -44.80 54.20 -6.84
CA MET A 1 -44.41 53.55 -5.57
C MET A 1 -44.36 52.02 -5.66
N LYS A 2 -45.35 51.32 -6.24
CA LYS A 2 -45.34 49.84 -6.38
C LYS A 2 -44.15 49.26 -7.19
N LYS A 3 -43.68 49.95 -8.24
CA LYS A 3 -42.57 49.47 -9.08
C LYS A 3 -41.18 49.64 -8.42
N ILE A 4 -41.02 50.66 -7.58
CA ILE A 4 -39.77 50.90 -6.82
C ILE A 4 -39.58 49.80 -5.76
N LEU A 5 -40.67 49.44 -5.06
CA LEU A 5 -40.66 48.33 -4.11
C LEU A 5 -40.33 46.97 -4.76
N LEU A 6 -40.79 46.75 -6.00
CA LEU A 6 -40.47 45.54 -6.77
C LEU A 6 -38.99 45.47 -7.16
N TYR A 7 -38.40 46.57 -7.63
CA TYR A 7 -36.98 46.61 -7.99
C TYR A 7 -36.06 46.48 -6.76
N THR A 8 -36.44 47.02 -5.60
CA THR A 8 -35.69 46.79 -4.35
C THR A 8 -35.76 45.34 -3.87
N PHE A 9 -36.87 44.64 -4.12
CA PHE A 9 -37.01 43.23 -3.76
C PHE A 9 -36.14 42.32 -4.64
N ILE A 10 -36.03 42.63 -5.93
CA ILE A 10 -35.20 41.88 -6.88
C ILE A 10 -33.70 42.10 -6.58
N ALA A 11 -33.29 43.32 -6.25
CA ALA A 11 -31.91 43.63 -5.87
C ALA A 11 -31.50 42.98 -4.53
N ALA A 12 -32.42 42.86 -3.58
CA ALA A 12 -32.18 42.16 -2.31
C ALA A 12 -32.14 40.62 -2.48
N ALA A 13 -32.82 40.06 -3.48
CA ALA A 13 -32.77 38.64 -3.78
C ALA A 13 -31.45 38.21 -4.43
N SER A 14 -30.77 39.09 -5.17
CA SER A 14 -29.49 38.81 -5.82
C SER A 14 -28.28 38.70 -4.87
N THR A 15 -28.42 39.11 -3.60
CA THR A 15 -27.35 38.94 -2.58
C THR A 15 -27.46 37.62 -1.82
N LEU A 16 -28.51 36.81 -2.05
CA LEU A 16 -28.72 35.52 -1.39
C LEU A 16 -28.08 34.34 -2.12
N THR A 17 -27.42 34.54 -3.26
CA THR A 17 -26.86 33.46 -4.09
C THR A 17 -25.35 33.26 -3.94
N THR A 18 -24.67 33.92 -3.00
CA THR A 18 -23.25 33.63 -2.71
C THR A 18 -23.13 32.42 -1.79
N SER A 19 -23.43 31.24 -2.31
CA SER A 19 -23.13 29.95 -1.69
C SER A 19 -21.81 29.39 -2.26
N CYS A 20 -20.71 30.13 -2.11
CA CYS A 20 -19.38 29.53 -2.15
C CYS A 20 -19.08 29.10 -0.72
N ASN A 21 -19.42 27.86 -0.39
CA ASN A 21 -19.27 27.34 0.97
C ASN A 21 -18.11 26.34 1.00
N ASP A 22 -16.89 26.87 1.14
CA ASP A 22 -15.64 26.11 1.36
C ASP A 22 -15.67 25.27 2.65
N TYR A 23 -16.71 25.47 3.49
CA TYR A 23 -16.96 24.70 4.71
C TYR A 23 -17.45 23.26 4.46
N LEU A 24 -17.98 22.97 3.27
CA LEU A 24 -18.46 21.63 2.91
C LEU A 24 -17.35 20.75 2.31
N ASP A 25 -16.28 21.36 1.79
CA ASP A 25 -15.15 20.68 1.15
C ASP A 25 -13.92 20.65 2.09
N CYS A 26 -14.14 20.29 3.36
CA CYS A 26 -13.05 20.11 4.31
C CYS A 26 -12.29 18.82 3.99
N GLU A 27 -11.04 18.93 3.51
CA GLU A 27 -10.15 17.77 3.45
C GLU A 27 -9.94 17.18 4.85
N PRO A 28 -9.89 15.84 4.98
CA PRO A 28 -9.68 15.21 6.28
C PRO A 28 -8.33 15.63 6.86
N ILE A 29 -8.37 16.30 8.03
CA ILE A 29 -7.17 16.85 8.69
C ILE A 29 -6.17 15.75 9.08
N THR A 30 -6.66 14.52 9.29
CA THR A 30 -5.88 13.39 9.81
C THR A 30 -5.58 12.31 8.79
N SER A 31 -6.01 12.45 7.54
CA SER A 31 -5.65 11.51 6.48
C SER A 31 -5.18 12.24 5.24
N VAL A 32 -4.13 11.70 4.62
CA VAL A 32 -3.67 12.23 3.34
C VAL A 32 -4.75 11.94 2.30
N SER A 33 -5.39 12.99 1.79
CA SER A 33 -6.39 12.89 0.73
C SER A 33 -5.76 12.20 -0.49
N THR A 34 -6.44 11.21 -1.06
CA THR A 34 -6.00 10.52 -2.29
C THR A 34 -5.90 11.46 -3.48
N ASN A 35 -6.55 12.63 -3.42
CA ASN A 35 -6.53 13.63 -4.48
C ASN A 35 -5.26 14.49 -4.46
N VAL A 36 -4.51 14.51 -3.35
CA VAL A 36 -3.34 15.40 -3.16
C VAL A 36 -2.04 14.61 -2.90
N TYR A 37 -2.14 13.30 -2.68
CA TYR A 37 -0.97 12.44 -2.45
C TYR A 37 -0.30 11.98 -3.74
N LEU A 38 0.99 11.62 -3.70
CA LEU A 38 1.79 11.10 -4.82
C LEU A 38 2.04 12.13 -5.96
N TYR A 39 2.24 13.40 -5.60
CA TYR A 39 2.63 14.49 -6.52
C TYR A 39 4.05 14.99 -6.28
N SER A 40 4.73 14.51 -5.25
CA SER A 40 6.12 14.85 -4.95
C SER A 40 6.98 13.62 -4.74
N GLU A 41 8.28 13.78 -4.99
CA GLU A 41 9.29 12.78 -4.68
C GLU A 41 9.21 12.28 -3.22
N THR A 42 8.95 13.17 -2.26
CA THR A 42 8.82 12.81 -0.84
C THR A 42 7.63 11.89 -0.58
N ASP A 43 6.52 12.10 -1.27
CA ASP A 43 5.34 11.23 -1.18
C ASP A 43 5.65 9.83 -1.67
N LEU A 44 6.37 9.74 -2.80
CA LEU A 44 6.82 8.49 -3.40
C LEU A 44 7.76 7.74 -2.47
N ALA A 45 8.73 8.44 -1.88
CA ALA A 45 9.66 7.87 -0.90
C ALA A 45 8.92 7.30 0.32
N ALA A 46 7.99 8.08 0.89
CA ALA A 46 7.19 7.66 2.02
C ALA A 46 6.28 6.46 1.69
N TYR A 47 5.74 6.41 0.47
CA TYR A 47 4.94 5.28 0.01
C TYR A 47 5.79 4.02 -0.14
N ALA A 48 6.93 4.12 -0.82
CA ALA A 48 7.84 3.00 -1.07
C ALA A 48 8.39 2.43 0.25
N ALA A 49 8.73 3.29 1.20
CA ALA A 49 9.23 2.89 2.53
C ALA A 49 8.29 1.92 3.27
N LYS A 50 6.98 2.03 3.07
CA LYS A 50 6.00 1.13 3.72
C LYS A 50 6.18 -0.34 3.32
N PHE A 51 6.66 -0.61 2.11
CA PHE A 51 6.83 -1.99 1.63
C PHE A 51 7.98 -2.72 2.29
N TYR A 52 8.95 -2.00 2.86
CA TYR A 52 10.03 -2.63 3.64
C TYR A 52 9.51 -3.30 4.92
N ASN A 53 8.39 -2.82 5.46
CA ASN A 53 7.73 -3.39 6.63
C ASN A 53 6.76 -4.51 6.22
N ASP A 54 6.87 -5.67 6.87
CA ASP A 54 5.98 -6.79 6.62
C ASP A 54 4.72 -6.79 7.50
N SER A 55 4.74 -6.10 8.64
CA SER A 55 3.59 -5.92 9.53
C SER A 55 2.49 -5.09 8.86
N GLU A 56 1.25 -5.48 9.10
CA GLU A 56 0.07 -4.68 8.74
C GLU A 56 -0.47 -3.88 9.92
N ASN A 57 0.00 -4.19 11.13
CA ASN A 57 -0.37 -3.49 12.36
C ASN A 57 0.77 -2.56 12.77
N GLU A 58 0.60 -1.26 12.54
CA GLU A 58 1.52 -0.23 13.02
C GLU A 58 1.60 -0.18 14.56
N ASN A 59 0.62 -0.77 15.26
CA ASN A 59 0.50 -0.76 16.72
C ASN A 59 1.15 -1.97 17.42
N ASN A 60 1.44 -3.04 16.68
CA ASN A 60 2.12 -4.19 17.24
C ASN A 60 3.61 -4.02 16.98
N GLY A 61 4.44 -4.09 18.02
CA GLY A 61 5.90 -4.09 17.92
C GLY A 61 6.47 -5.32 17.22
N GLU A 62 5.74 -5.90 16.28
CA GLU A 62 6.15 -6.99 15.43
C GLU A 62 7.04 -6.41 14.33
N TYR A 63 8.33 -6.36 14.65
CA TYR A 63 9.39 -5.93 13.75
C TYR A 63 9.64 -6.99 12.67
N GLY A 64 8.76 -7.03 11.67
CA GLY A 64 8.94 -7.84 10.46
C GLY A 64 9.42 -6.98 9.30
N ASN A 65 10.55 -7.34 8.68
CA ASN A 65 10.94 -6.79 7.38
C ASN A 65 10.51 -7.77 6.29
N ILE A 66 9.98 -7.27 5.17
CA ILE A 66 9.60 -8.15 4.04
C ILE A 66 10.85 -8.80 3.41
N LEU A 67 11.96 -8.07 3.45
CA LEU A 67 13.24 -8.54 2.96
C LEU A 67 13.93 -9.38 4.04
N PRO A 68 14.66 -10.45 3.64
CA PRO A 68 15.34 -11.30 4.59
C PRO A 68 16.31 -10.49 5.44
N SER A 69 16.13 -10.53 6.75
CA SER A 69 17.02 -9.91 7.72
C SER A 69 17.08 -10.78 8.97
N HIS A 70 18.08 -10.56 9.85
CA HIS A 70 18.16 -11.28 11.12
C HIS A 70 17.00 -10.94 12.08
N GLY A 71 16.14 -9.98 11.74
CA GLY A 71 15.11 -9.44 12.63
C GLY A 71 15.73 -8.68 13.81
N SER A 72 14.88 -8.10 14.66
CA SER A 72 15.29 -7.37 15.87
C SER A 72 14.89 -8.07 17.18
N ALA A 73 14.31 -9.28 17.11
CA ALA A 73 13.78 -9.98 18.28
C ALA A 73 14.88 -10.71 19.06
N THR A 74 14.92 -10.49 20.37
CA THR A 74 15.77 -11.22 21.32
C THR A 74 15.40 -12.70 21.30
N TYR A 75 16.39 -13.59 21.12
CA TYR A 75 16.25 -15.05 20.96
C TYR A 75 15.80 -15.57 19.59
N ASN A 76 15.80 -14.74 18.54
CA ASN A 76 15.59 -15.19 17.17
C ASN A 76 16.92 -15.64 16.52
N LEU A 77 16.95 -16.81 15.88
CA LEU A 77 18.11 -17.30 15.09
C LEU A 77 18.31 -16.49 13.79
N GLY A 78 17.36 -15.63 13.45
CA GLY A 78 17.36 -14.80 12.26
C GLY A 78 17.48 -15.65 11.00
N LEU A 79 18.34 -15.23 10.08
CA LEU A 79 18.56 -15.95 8.82
C LEU A 79 19.14 -17.36 9.02
N PHE A 80 19.78 -17.65 10.15
CA PHE A 80 20.31 -18.99 10.44
C PHE A 80 19.21 -20.02 10.68
N GLN A 81 17.97 -19.58 10.98
CA GLN A 81 16.83 -20.49 11.05
C GLN A 81 16.56 -21.19 9.71
N LYS A 82 16.96 -20.58 8.58
CA LYS A 82 16.83 -21.20 7.25
C LYS A 82 17.64 -22.47 7.07
N ASP A 83 18.64 -22.69 7.94
CA ASP A 83 19.47 -23.89 7.96
C ASP A 83 18.82 -25.05 8.72
N ASN A 84 17.67 -24.83 9.37
CA ASN A 84 16.94 -25.91 10.01
C ASN A 84 16.52 -26.98 9.00
N GLY A 85 16.95 -28.22 9.24
CA GLY A 85 16.64 -29.35 8.36
C GLY A 85 17.68 -29.59 7.27
N THR A 86 18.81 -28.89 7.32
CA THR A 86 20.04 -29.25 6.57
C THR A 86 20.91 -30.20 7.42
N ASP A 87 22.08 -30.58 6.89
CA ASP A 87 23.10 -31.32 7.62
C ASP A 87 23.85 -30.49 8.68
N ASN A 88 23.68 -29.16 8.66
CA ASN A 88 24.41 -28.23 9.49
C ASN A 88 23.62 -27.79 10.74
N GLN A 89 22.28 -27.85 10.71
CA GLN A 89 21.44 -27.48 11.86
C GLN A 89 20.13 -28.29 11.95
N THR A 90 19.74 -28.65 13.17
CA THR A 90 18.41 -29.19 13.48
C THR A 90 17.57 -28.16 14.24
N ALA A 91 16.27 -28.13 13.95
CA ALA A 91 15.30 -27.36 14.74
C ALA A 91 15.05 -28.01 16.12
N ASP A 92 14.50 -27.23 17.05
CA ASP A 92 14.02 -27.69 18.35
C ASP A 92 12.71 -28.49 18.25
N SER A 93 12.01 -28.38 17.12
CA SER A 93 10.77 -29.10 16.80
C SER A 93 10.91 -29.91 15.51
N PRO A 94 10.31 -31.11 15.42
CA PRO A 94 10.36 -31.91 14.21
C PRO A 94 9.59 -31.27 13.06
N SER A 95 10.12 -31.42 11.84
CA SER A 95 9.48 -30.91 10.62
C SER A 95 8.18 -31.67 10.31
N LYS A 96 7.12 -30.93 9.98
CA LYS A 96 5.83 -31.49 9.53
C LYS A 96 5.83 -31.89 8.04
N LEU A 97 6.88 -31.55 7.28
CA LEU A 97 6.97 -31.79 5.83
C LEU A 97 6.71 -33.25 5.45
N PHE A 98 7.19 -34.19 6.27
CA PHE A 98 7.11 -35.62 6.01
C PHE A 98 5.98 -36.32 6.79
N VAL A 99 5.17 -35.56 7.53
CA VAL A 99 4.06 -36.11 8.31
C VAL A 99 2.80 -36.09 7.44
N LYS A 100 2.24 -37.27 7.17
CA LYS A 100 1.06 -37.44 6.30
C LYS A 100 -0.09 -36.57 6.79
N GLY A 101 -0.62 -35.73 5.91
CA GLY A 101 -1.76 -34.87 6.20
C GLY A 101 -1.46 -33.72 7.15
N GLN A 102 -0.19 -33.31 7.31
CA GLN A 102 0.23 -32.16 8.12
C GLN A 102 1.06 -31.14 7.33
N TYR A 103 1.29 -31.37 6.03
CA TYR A 103 1.91 -30.40 5.13
C TYR A 103 0.83 -29.60 4.40
N HIS A 104 0.75 -28.30 4.67
CA HIS A 104 -0.29 -27.39 4.18
C HIS A 104 0.39 -26.13 3.65
N VAL A 105 -0.26 -25.46 2.69
CA VAL A 105 0.09 -24.10 2.31
C VAL A 105 -0.39 -23.11 3.37
N GLY A 106 0.01 -21.84 3.24
CA GLY A 106 -0.46 -20.76 4.11
C GLY A 106 -1.99 -20.63 4.14
N ASP A 107 -2.48 -19.93 5.16
CA ASP A 107 -3.90 -19.76 5.42
C ASP A 107 -4.52 -18.55 4.70
N ASP A 108 -5.81 -18.35 4.97
CA ASP A 108 -6.61 -17.25 4.42
C ASP A 108 -6.09 -15.87 4.87
N ASP A 109 -5.59 -15.75 6.09
CA ASP A 109 -5.02 -14.49 6.59
C ASP A 109 -3.77 -14.10 5.78
N LEU A 110 -2.90 -15.07 5.49
CA LEU A 110 -1.71 -14.87 4.66
C LEU A 110 -2.07 -14.54 3.22
N TRP A 111 -3.09 -15.19 2.66
CA TRP A 111 -3.64 -14.87 1.34
C TRP A 111 -4.08 -13.39 1.27
N HIS A 112 -4.92 -12.96 2.21
CA HIS A 112 -5.42 -11.60 2.26
C HIS A 112 -4.30 -10.57 2.47
N LYS A 113 -3.28 -10.90 3.26
CA LYS A 113 -2.09 -10.04 3.46
C LYS A 113 -1.38 -9.74 2.15
N TYR A 114 -1.08 -10.75 1.34
CA TYR A 114 -0.41 -10.51 0.06
C TYR A 114 -1.29 -9.75 -0.91
N PHE A 115 -2.60 -10.04 -0.95
CA PHE A 115 -3.55 -9.28 -1.77
C PHE A 115 -3.58 -7.79 -1.43
N ARG A 116 -3.59 -7.43 -0.14
CA ARG A 116 -3.53 -6.02 0.30
C ARG A 116 -2.25 -5.34 -0.17
N LYS A 117 -1.09 -5.98 0.01
CA LYS A 117 0.20 -5.45 -0.44
C LYS A 117 0.25 -5.29 -1.97
N ILE A 118 -0.22 -6.29 -2.72
CA ILE A 118 -0.31 -6.23 -4.19
C ILE A 118 -1.20 -5.07 -4.64
N ARG A 119 -2.38 -4.91 -4.03
CA ARG A 119 -3.28 -3.80 -4.37
C ARG A 119 -2.62 -2.43 -4.14
N ALA A 120 -1.88 -2.29 -3.04
CA ALA A 120 -1.10 -1.08 -2.78
C ALA A 120 -0.03 -0.84 -3.86
N THR A 121 0.74 -1.86 -4.24
CA THR A 121 1.73 -1.71 -5.32
C THR A 121 1.10 -1.35 -6.67
N ASN A 122 -0.03 -1.97 -7.02
CA ASN A 122 -0.74 -1.68 -8.27
C ASN A 122 -1.31 -0.26 -8.28
N TYR A 123 -1.89 0.18 -7.16
CA TYR A 123 -2.39 1.55 -7.03
C TYR A 123 -1.27 2.57 -7.26
N PHE A 124 -0.11 2.37 -6.63
CA PHE A 124 1.04 3.24 -6.81
C PHE A 124 1.54 3.22 -8.25
N ILE A 125 1.77 2.04 -8.82
CA ILE A 125 2.30 1.90 -10.18
C ILE A 125 1.39 2.58 -11.19
N GLN A 126 0.08 2.32 -11.12
CA GLN A 126 -0.89 2.91 -12.05
C GLN A 126 -0.93 4.43 -11.91
N THR A 127 -1.04 4.95 -10.68
CA THR A 127 -1.16 6.39 -10.42
C THR A 127 0.13 7.15 -10.74
N VAL A 128 1.28 6.63 -10.31
CA VAL A 128 2.57 7.32 -10.41
C VAL A 128 3.12 7.25 -11.82
N THR A 129 2.94 6.15 -12.56
CA THR A 129 3.41 6.06 -13.94
C THR A 129 2.70 7.07 -14.83
N GLU A 130 1.36 7.18 -14.71
CA GLU A 130 0.57 8.18 -15.46
C GLU A 130 1.03 9.62 -15.15
N ARG A 131 1.18 9.95 -13.86
CA ARG A 131 1.63 11.29 -13.44
C ARG A 131 3.07 11.59 -13.84
N TYR A 132 3.95 10.59 -13.81
CA TYR A 132 5.33 10.74 -14.24
C TYR A 132 5.40 11.02 -15.74
N GLU A 133 4.62 10.30 -16.56
CA GLU A 133 4.51 10.53 -18.00
C GLU A 133 3.94 11.92 -18.34
N ASN A 134 2.99 12.41 -17.53
CA ASN A 134 2.43 13.76 -17.67
C ASN A 134 3.33 14.87 -17.12
N GLY A 135 4.45 14.55 -16.45
CA GLY A 135 5.32 15.54 -15.82
C GLY A 135 4.70 16.25 -14.61
N GLU A 136 3.75 15.60 -13.94
CA GLU A 136 3.00 16.16 -12.80
C GLU A 136 3.71 15.97 -11.45
N ILE A 137 4.78 15.16 -11.41
CA ILE A 137 5.51 14.85 -10.19
C ILE A 137 6.67 15.83 -10.00
N SER A 138 6.67 16.51 -8.86
CA SER A 138 7.73 17.42 -8.45
C SER A 138 8.90 16.71 -7.76
N GLY A 139 10.13 17.13 -8.03
CA GLY A 139 11.33 16.64 -7.35
C GLY A 139 12.46 16.24 -8.30
N ASN A 140 13.42 15.48 -7.78
CA ASN A 140 14.53 14.95 -8.55
C ASN A 140 14.09 13.72 -9.36
N ASP A 141 14.18 13.83 -10.68
CA ASP A 141 13.79 12.79 -11.63
C ASP A 141 14.50 11.43 -11.41
N ALA A 142 15.77 11.42 -10.99
CA ALA A 142 16.47 10.16 -10.68
C ALA A 142 15.86 9.45 -9.47
N ASN A 143 15.48 10.21 -8.44
CA ASN A 143 14.84 9.66 -7.24
C ASN A 143 13.41 9.21 -7.53
N ILE A 144 12.65 9.98 -8.32
CA ILE A 144 11.31 9.60 -8.76
C ILE A 144 11.35 8.23 -9.47
N ARG A 145 12.26 8.05 -10.45
CA ARG A 145 12.44 6.75 -11.12
C ARG A 145 12.90 5.66 -10.17
N HIS A 146 13.74 5.98 -9.20
CA HIS A 146 14.20 5.03 -8.18
C HIS A 146 13.02 4.47 -7.39
N TYR A 147 12.14 5.32 -6.85
CA TYR A 147 10.97 4.88 -6.09
C TYR A 147 9.95 4.12 -6.94
N ILE A 148 9.78 4.50 -8.21
CA ILE A 148 9.00 3.71 -9.18
C ILE A 148 9.59 2.29 -9.29
N GLY A 149 10.91 2.19 -9.48
CA GLY A 149 11.63 0.92 -9.55
C GLY A 149 11.51 0.08 -8.28
N GLU A 150 11.61 0.69 -7.10
CA GLU A 150 11.43 0.01 -5.82
C GLU A 150 10.05 -0.64 -5.72
N VAL A 151 8.98 0.07 -6.07
CA VAL A 151 7.62 -0.47 -5.97
C VAL A 151 7.38 -1.59 -6.99
N TYR A 152 7.95 -1.50 -8.20
CA TYR A 152 7.96 -2.61 -9.15
C TYR A 152 8.68 -3.85 -8.59
N PHE A 153 9.84 -3.65 -7.97
CA PHE A 153 10.58 -4.72 -7.30
C PHE A 153 9.76 -5.36 -6.19
N PHE A 154 9.16 -4.56 -5.30
CA PHE A 154 8.34 -5.09 -4.21
C PHE A 154 7.13 -5.85 -4.73
N ARG A 155 6.46 -5.37 -5.77
CA ARG A 155 5.35 -6.12 -6.38
C ARG A 155 5.80 -7.51 -6.83
N ALA A 156 6.91 -7.60 -7.55
CA ALA A 156 7.46 -8.87 -8.01
C ALA A 156 7.88 -9.77 -6.84
N TYR A 157 8.53 -9.21 -5.83
CA TYR A 157 8.96 -9.92 -4.64
C TYR A 157 7.77 -10.45 -3.81
N ILE A 158 6.70 -9.67 -3.67
CA ILE A 158 5.46 -10.09 -3.00
C ILE A 158 4.82 -11.25 -3.76
N TYR A 159 4.76 -11.20 -5.10
CA TYR A 159 4.26 -12.32 -5.90
C TYR A 159 5.08 -13.60 -5.73
N LEU A 160 6.41 -13.49 -5.75
CA LEU A 160 7.29 -14.62 -5.51
C LEU A 160 7.06 -15.23 -4.12
N THR A 161 6.94 -14.37 -3.11
CA THR A 161 6.71 -14.80 -1.73
C THR A 161 5.33 -15.46 -1.58
N ALA A 162 4.29 -14.93 -2.24
CA ALA A 162 2.97 -15.53 -2.26
C ALA A 162 2.99 -16.91 -2.93
N LEU A 163 3.66 -17.05 -4.08
CA LEU A 163 3.82 -18.33 -4.78
C LEU A 163 4.51 -19.39 -3.91
N GLN A 164 5.57 -19.00 -3.18
CA GLN A 164 6.31 -19.91 -2.30
C GLN A 164 5.49 -20.38 -1.09
N ASN A 165 4.61 -19.53 -0.54
CA ASN A 165 3.87 -19.84 0.68
C ASN A 165 2.46 -20.41 0.42
N LEU A 166 1.81 -20.00 -0.68
CA LEU A 166 0.42 -20.31 -0.98
C LEU A 166 0.26 -21.22 -2.21
N GLY A 167 1.30 -21.37 -3.03
CA GLY A 167 1.22 -22.10 -4.28
C GLY A 167 0.53 -21.27 -5.36
N ASP A 168 -0.56 -21.79 -5.93
CA ASP A 168 -1.28 -21.15 -7.04
C ASP A 168 -1.93 -19.82 -6.60
N PHE A 169 -1.20 -18.73 -6.81
CA PHE A 169 -1.61 -17.38 -6.45
C PHE A 169 -1.82 -16.54 -7.72
N PRO A 170 -2.97 -15.88 -7.88
CA PRO A 170 -3.33 -15.19 -9.11
C PRO A 170 -2.47 -13.95 -9.34
N ILE A 171 -2.05 -13.74 -10.59
CA ILE A 171 -1.34 -12.53 -11.00
C ILE A 171 -2.36 -11.47 -11.39
N LEU A 172 -2.37 -10.36 -10.66
CA LEU A 172 -3.27 -9.24 -10.84
C LEU A 172 -2.43 -7.98 -11.09
N THR A 173 -2.37 -7.54 -12.34
CA THR A 173 -1.58 -6.35 -12.69
C THR A 173 -2.36 -5.05 -12.58
N ASP A 174 -3.69 -5.13 -12.56
CA ASP A 174 -4.59 -3.99 -12.72
C ASP A 174 -5.59 -3.90 -11.55
N LEU A 175 -6.03 -2.68 -11.21
CA LEU A 175 -7.01 -2.45 -10.15
C LEU A 175 -8.43 -2.96 -10.49
N SER A 176 -8.72 -3.24 -11.76
CA SER A 176 -10.06 -3.61 -12.27
C SER A 176 -10.57 -4.97 -11.78
N PHE A 177 -9.68 -5.85 -11.34
CA PHE A 177 -10.05 -7.16 -10.80
C PHE A 177 -10.48 -7.14 -9.32
N ALA A 178 -10.17 -6.07 -8.58
CA ALA A 178 -10.43 -5.99 -7.14
C ALA A 178 -11.88 -5.62 -6.77
N SER A 179 -12.77 -5.39 -7.74
CA SER A 179 -14.20 -5.08 -7.50
C SER A 179 -15.13 -6.30 -7.64
N LYS A 180 -14.58 -7.48 -7.90
CA LYS A 180 -15.36 -8.70 -8.20
C LYS A 180 -15.08 -9.89 -7.26
N VAL A 181 -14.36 -9.68 -6.16
CA VAL A 181 -14.19 -10.64 -5.06
C VAL A 181 -14.59 -9.92 -3.78
#